data_AF-A0A420M9A0-F1
#
_entry.id   AF-A0A420M9A0-F1
#
_cell.length_a   1.000
_cell.length_b   1.000
_cell.length_c   1.000
_cell.angle_alpha   90.00
_cell.angle_beta   90.00
_cell.angle_gamma   90.00
#
_symmetry.space_group_name_H-M   'P 1'
#
loop_
_entity.id
_entity.type
_entity.pdbx_description
1 polymer ?
#
loop_
_entity_poly.entity_id
_entity_poly.type
_entity_poly.pdbx_seq_one_letter_code
_entity_poly.pdbx_strand_id
1 'polypeptide(L)'
;MDHTVHFDFDTSDPSSPTLAQLCGLQVRYRGSNIKNNHLAPIRELASKLKANDASRENTEKLGSGSGDLAVILLEPGDREAFCKYKDIIEDQSRASALRMVDCALQLAFDGERSIHDTVVLDSKPFRSKKAQEFEDQETKAAKDRLAHDAVQESLSLLQPKVILVCHCESMAGDINQPDSQTSSIKRACDVRHEQLNTGHPYIRVFSFHPGYVYRMTKYEKYEKNMRQSLFNLTFLVAANILIGQEINGPGILNVRDRVVLGYFIPPPPPEYATPDHVIEQLKVLEIYSDDEHPEFRRLLETYRSERSR
;
A
#
# COMPACT_ATOMS: atom_id res chain seq x y z
N MET A 1 -4.07 -2.60 31.56
CA MET A 1 -3.06 -2.78 30.51
C MET A 1 -3.17 -1.55 29.64
N ASP A 2 -2.05 -0.89 29.31
CA ASP A 2 -2.13 0.27 28.42
C ASP A 2 -2.63 -0.19 27.04
N HIS A 3 -3.77 0.36 26.65
CA HIS A 3 -4.43 0.09 25.38
C HIS A 3 -3.82 0.91 24.23
N THR A 4 -2.66 1.53 24.47
CA THR A 4 -2.07 2.53 23.59
C THR A 4 -0.56 2.37 23.53
N VAL A 5 -0.03 2.35 22.31
CA VAL A 5 1.40 2.45 22.01
C VAL A 5 1.64 3.80 21.33
N HIS A 6 2.70 4.50 21.71
CA HIS A 6 3.00 5.82 21.18
C HIS A 6 3.98 5.74 20.01
N PHE A 7 3.70 6.47 18.93
CA PHE A 7 4.59 6.64 17.78
C PHE A 7 4.81 8.13 17.50
N ASP A 8 6.00 8.58 17.87
CA ASP A 8 6.50 9.91 17.53
C ASP A 8 7.48 9.81 16.35
N PHE A 9 7.18 10.59 15.33
CA PHE A 9 8.10 10.85 14.24
C PHE A 9 7.97 12.33 13.90
N ASP A 10 9.06 13.09 13.99
CA ASP A 10 9.05 14.53 13.77
C ASP A 10 9.13 14.83 12.27
N THR A 11 8.32 15.78 11.80
CA THR A 11 8.46 16.30 10.44
C THR A 11 9.77 17.04 10.24
N SER A 12 10.47 17.52 11.28
CA SER A 12 11.79 18.15 11.15
C SER A 12 12.90 17.16 10.81
N ASP A 13 12.69 15.85 11.04
CA ASP A 13 13.65 14.80 10.72
C ASP A 13 13.75 14.64 9.19
N PRO A 14 14.94 14.84 8.59
CA PRO A 14 15.14 14.64 7.15
C PRO A 14 15.31 13.17 6.77
N SER A 15 15.23 12.23 7.73
CA SER A 15 15.31 10.80 7.52
C SER A 15 13.92 10.14 7.58
N SER A 16 13.80 8.95 7.01
CA SER A 16 12.59 8.14 7.18
C SER A 16 12.57 7.51 8.57
N PRO A 17 11.39 7.15 9.11
CA PRO A 17 11.31 6.37 10.35
C PRO A 17 12.31 5.22 10.34
N THR A 18 13.12 5.16 11.38
CA THR A 18 14.12 4.11 11.52
C THR A 18 13.44 2.77 11.73
N LEU A 19 14.11 1.69 11.34
CA LEU A 19 13.64 0.34 11.63
C LEU A 19 13.40 0.14 13.14
N ALA A 20 14.25 0.73 13.99
CA ALA A 20 14.10 0.66 15.44
C ALA A 20 12.79 1.32 15.94
N GLN A 21 12.41 2.47 15.40
CA GLN A 21 11.13 3.12 15.73
C GLN A 21 9.93 2.26 15.31
N LEU A 22 9.99 1.65 14.12
CA LEU A 22 8.93 0.74 13.65
C LEU A 22 8.89 -0.56 14.46
N CYS A 23 10.05 -1.10 14.86
CA CYS A 23 10.16 -2.29 15.71
C CYS A 23 9.53 -2.08 17.09
N GLY A 24 9.53 -0.85 17.61
CA GLY A 24 8.83 -0.50 18.85
C GLY A 24 7.31 -0.66 18.80
N LEU A 25 6.72 -0.86 17.61
CA LEU A 25 5.27 -0.97 17.40
C LEU A 25 4.82 -2.41 17.08
N GLN A 26 5.74 -3.37 17.05
CA GLN A 26 5.44 -4.76 16.68
C GLN A 26 4.65 -5.48 17.77
N VAL A 27 3.89 -6.50 17.37
CA VAL A 27 3.11 -7.31 18.30
C VAL A 27 3.41 -8.78 18.11
N ARG A 28 3.52 -9.54 19.20
CA ARG A 28 3.67 -11.01 19.12
C ARG A 28 2.30 -11.66 19.10
N TYR A 29 1.76 -11.87 17.90
CA TYR A 29 0.41 -12.42 17.74
C TYR A 29 0.25 -13.22 16.44
N ARG A 30 0.08 -14.53 16.54
CA ARG A 30 -0.06 -15.44 15.39
C ARG A 30 -1.50 -15.60 14.86
N GLY A 31 -2.48 -15.30 15.71
CA GLY A 31 -3.90 -15.53 15.40
C GLY A 31 -4.38 -16.91 15.80
N SER A 32 -5.70 -17.05 15.82
CA SER A 32 -6.38 -18.29 16.15
C SER A 32 -7.17 -18.81 14.95
N ASN A 33 -7.22 -20.14 14.79
CA ASN A 33 -8.12 -20.88 13.90
C ASN A 33 -7.93 -20.59 12.40
N ILE A 34 -7.22 -21.49 11.73
CA ILE A 34 -7.24 -21.58 10.27
C ILE A 34 -8.66 -22.00 9.85
N LYS A 35 -9.34 -21.11 9.12
CA LYS A 35 -10.60 -21.43 8.46
C LYS A 35 -10.31 -21.60 6.98
N ASN A 36 -10.87 -22.62 6.33
CA ASN A 36 -10.72 -22.83 4.88
C ASN A 36 -12.07 -22.85 4.15
N ASN A 37 -13.18 -22.82 4.89
CA ASN A 37 -14.52 -22.92 4.33
C ASN A 37 -14.90 -21.65 3.56
N HIS A 38 -14.30 -20.52 3.89
CA HIS A 38 -14.53 -19.23 3.24
C HIS A 38 -14.06 -19.17 1.78
N LEU A 39 -13.20 -20.10 1.34
CA LEU A 39 -12.74 -20.14 -0.05
C LEU A 39 -13.72 -20.79 -1.02
N ALA A 40 -14.85 -21.34 -0.55
CA ALA A 40 -15.83 -21.98 -1.44
C ALA A 40 -16.34 -21.04 -2.57
N PRO A 41 -16.73 -19.78 -2.31
CA PRO A 41 -17.15 -18.85 -3.35
C PRO A 41 -16.05 -18.57 -4.39
N ILE A 42 -14.80 -18.50 -3.93
CA ILE A 42 -13.63 -18.27 -4.80
C ILE A 42 -13.37 -19.49 -5.70
N ARG A 43 -13.55 -20.72 -5.21
CA ARG A 43 -13.46 -21.94 -6.02
C ARG A 43 -14.54 -22.01 -7.09
N GLU A 44 -15.77 -21.60 -6.73
CA GLU A 44 -16.86 -21.51 -7.70
C GLU A 44 -16.56 -20.46 -8.78
N LEU A 45 -16.06 -19.29 -8.38
CA LEU A 45 -15.63 -18.24 -9.31
C LEU A 45 -14.53 -18.74 -10.25
N ALA A 46 -13.54 -19.49 -9.76
CA ALA A 46 -12.48 -20.06 -10.59
C ALA A 46 -13.03 -20.93 -11.72
N SER A 47 -14.11 -21.67 -11.43
CA SER A 47 -14.80 -22.50 -12.42
C SER A 47 -15.55 -21.64 -13.44
N LYS A 48 -16.29 -20.61 -12.99
CA LYS A 48 -17.02 -19.66 -13.84
C LYS A 48 -16.09 -18.88 -14.78
N LEU A 49 -14.95 -18.43 -14.27
CA LEU A 49 -13.96 -17.65 -15.03
C LEU A 49 -12.97 -18.53 -15.80
N LYS A 50 -13.07 -19.87 -15.70
CA LYS A 50 -12.13 -20.82 -16.31
C LYS A 50 -10.68 -20.49 -15.94
N ALA A 51 -10.43 -20.12 -14.68
CA ALA A 51 -9.09 -19.83 -14.18
C ALA A 51 -8.17 -21.04 -14.40
N ASN A 52 -6.91 -20.81 -14.73
CA ASN A 52 -5.94 -21.90 -14.90
C ASN A 52 -5.46 -22.45 -13.54
N ASP A 53 -4.80 -23.60 -13.58
CA ASP A 53 -4.36 -24.31 -12.38
C ASP A 53 -3.38 -23.51 -11.51
N ALA A 54 -2.46 -22.77 -12.12
CA ALA A 54 -1.49 -21.94 -11.38
C ALA A 54 -2.20 -20.80 -10.63
N SER A 55 -3.13 -20.10 -11.27
CA SER A 55 -3.92 -19.06 -10.61
C SER A 55 -4.76 -19.63 -9.47
N ARG A 56 -5.40 -20.79 -9.67
CA ARG A 56 -6.16 -21.48 -8.62
C ARG A 56 -5.29 -21.82 -7.42
N GLU A 57 -4.14 -22.46 -7.66
CA GLU A 57 -3.19 -22.83 -6.62
C GLU A 57 -2.71 -21.59 -5.84
N ASN A 58 -2.37 -20.51 -6.55
CA ASN A 58 -1.90 -19.27 -5.93
C ASN A 58 -2.97 -18.64 -5.05
N THR A 59 -4.20 -18.50 -5.56
CA THR A 59 -5.32 -17.93 -4.81
C THR A 59 -5.71 -18.80 -3.61
N GLU A 60 -5.68 -20.13 -3.73
CA GLU A 60 -5.97 -21.01 -2.60
C GLU A 60 -4.91 -20.94 -1.51
N LYS A 61 -3.62 -20.90 -1.88
CA LYS A 61 -2.52 -20.76 -0.93
C LYS A 61 -2.56 -19.43 -0.19
N LEU A 62 -2.73 -18.32 -0.93
CA LEU A 62 -2.82 -16.98 -0.35
C LEU A 62 -4.09 -16.80 0.49
N GLY A 63 -5.21 -17.38 0.05
CA GLY A 63 -6.48 -17.26 0.75
C GLY A 63 -6.61 -18.12 2.01
N SER A 64 -5.63 -19.00 2.28
CA SER A 64 -5.62 -19.87 3.45
C SER A 64 -4.80 -19.24 4.59
N GLY A 65 -5.32 -19.27 5.82
CA GLY A 65 -4.59 -18.71 6.97
C GLY A 65 -5.48 -18.44 8.18
N SER A 66 -4.91 -17.74 9.17
CA SER A 66 -5.65 -17.26 10.34
C SER A 66 -6.76 -16.30 9.91
N GLY A 67 -8.00 -16.61 10.28
CA GLY A 67 -9.18 -15.89 9.77
C GLY A 67 -9.53 -14.59 10.48
N ASP A 68 -8.67 -14.09 11.36
CA ASP A 68 -8.89 -12.85 12.12
C ASP A 68 -8.44 -11.59 11.38
N LEU A 69 -7.48 -11.72 10.46
CA LEU A 69 -6.99 -10.68 9.57
C LEU A 69 -7.17 -11.12 8.12
N ALA A 70 -7.81 -10.27 7.32
CA ALA A 70 -7.80 -10.38 5.86
C ALA A 70 -7.05 -9.20 5.24
N VAL A 71 -6.07 -9.48 4.39
CA VAL A 71 -5.38 -8.48 3.57
C VAL A 71 -5.96 -8.50 2.16
N ILE A 72 -6.46 -7.36 1.69
CA ILE A 72 -7.08 -7.25 0.36
C ILE A 72 -6.14 -6.48 -0.58
N LEU A 73 -5.74 -7.14 -1.65
CA LEU A 73 -4.97 -6.58 -2.77
C LEU A 73 -5.92 -6.21 -3.92
N LEU A 74 -5.40 -5.54 -4.95
CA LEU A 74 -6.24 -5.11 -6.08
C LEU A 74 -6.65 -6.30 -6.95
N GLU A 75 -5.72 -6.81 -7.73
CA GLU A 75 -5.91 -7.88 -8.70
C GLU A 75 -4.58 -8.63 -8.88
N PRO A 76 -4.61 -9.91 -9.28
CA PRO A 76 -3.39 -10.63 -9.57
C PRO A 76 -2.68 -9.98 -10.76
N GLY A 77 -1.36 -9.83 -10.68
CA GLY A 77 -0.56 -9.46 -11.84
C GLY A 77 -0.45 -10.62 -12.83
N ASP A 78 0.01 -10.31 -14.04
CA ASP A 78 0.11 -11.33 -15.09
C ASP A 78 1.08 -12.46 -14.72
N ARG A 79 2.09 -12.21 -13.88
CA ARG A 79 2.94 -13.31 -13.38
C ARG A 79 2.19 -14.22 -12.43
N GLU A 80 1.42 -13.67 -11.50
CA GLU A 80 0.57 -14.48 -10.61
C GLU A 80 -0.46 -15.32 -11.38
N ALA A 81 -0.80 -14.93 -12.61
CA ALA A 81 -1.68 -15.69 -13.48
C ALA A 81 -1.03 -16.94 -14.10
N PHE A 82 0.30 -17.01 -14.29
CA PHE A 82 0.95 -18.12 -15.01
C PHE A 82 2.09 -18.80 -14.25
N CYS A 83 2.70 -18.15 -13.26
CA CYS A 83 3.77 -18.72 -12.44
C CYS A 83 3.20 -19.35 -11.17
N LYS A 84 3.86 -20.38 -10.64
CA LYS A 84 3.47 -20.97 -9.37
C LYS A 84 3.87 -20.06 -8.21
N TYR A 85 3.13 -20.18 -7.12
CA TYR A 85 3.31 -19.41 -5.89
C TYR A 85 4.76 -19.40 -5.40
N LYS A 86 5.38 -20.59 -5.35
CA LYS A 86 6.76 -20.77 -4.92
C LYS A 86 7.72 -19.92 -5.75
N ASP A 87 7.55 -19.93 -7.07
CA ASP A 87 8.38 -19.17 -7.99
C ASP A 87 8.19 -17.66 -7.85
N ILE A 88 7.00 -17.20 -7.43
CA ILE A 88 6.72 -15.76 -7.24
C ILE A 88 7.33 -15.23 -5.94
N ILE A 89 7.24 -16.01 -4.86
CA ILE A 89 7.77 -15.64 -3.54
C ILE A 89 9.29 -15.82 -3.47
N GLU A 90 9.86 -16.86 -4.09
CA GLU A 90 11.30 -17.14 -4.02
C GLU A 90 12.14 -16.35 -5.03
N ASP A 91 11.53 -15.83 -6.11
CA ASP A 91 12.24 -15.06 -7.14
C ASP A 91 12.63 -13.65 -6.66
N GLN A 92 13.79 -13.56 -6.02
CA GLN A 92 14.36 -12.30 -5.55
C GLN A 92 14.80 -11.35 -6.68
N SER A 93 14.89 -11.82 -7.92
CA SER A 93 15.39 -11.02 -9.04
C SER A 93 14.38 -9.97 -9.54
N ARG A 94 13.11 -10.08 -9.14
CA ARG A 94 12.02 -9.22 -9.63
C ARG A 94 11.16 -8.75 -8.49
N ALA A 95 10.87 -7.45 -8.41
CA ALA A 95 9.97 -6.89 -7.40
C ALA A 95 8.60 -7.59 -7.38
N SER A 96 8.03 -7.78 -6.18
CA SER A 96 6.76 -8.47 -5.97
C SER A 96 5.94 -7.77 -4.88
N ALA A 97 4.66 -7.54 -5.17
CA ALA A 97 3.71 -7.03 -4.19
C ALA A 97 3.54 -8.01 -3.03
N LEU A 98 3.47 -9.31 -3.31
CA LEU A 98 3.33 -10.37 -2.30
C LEU A 98 4.52 -10.40 -1.34
N ARG A 99 5.76 -10.21 -1.82
CA ARG A 99 6.91 -10.15 -0.91
C ARG A 99 6.93 -8.90 -0.04
N MET A 100 6.42 -7.78 -0.55
CA MET A 100 6.28 -6.59 0.27
C MET A 100 5.24 -6.79 1.39
N VAL A 101 4.13 -7.44 1.08
CA VAL A 101 3.11 -7.83 2.06
C VAL A 101 3.71 -8.78 3.09
N ASP A 102 4.46 -9.80 2.65
CA ASP A 102 5.14 -10.75 3.55
C ASP A 102 6.13 -10.05 4.51
N CYS A 103 7.00 -9.19 3.99
CA CYS A 103 7.92 -8.41 4.83
C CYS A 103 7.18 -7.51 5.82
N ALA A 104 6.07 -6.88 5.41
CA ALA A 104 5.29 -6.01 6.29
C ALA A 104 4.53 -6.81 7.37
N LEU A 105 4.03 -8.01 7.05
CA LEU A 105 3.45 -8.95 8.02
C LEU A 105 4.50 -9.41 9.03
N GLN A 106 5.66 -9.89 8.55
CA GLN A 106 6.75 -10.34 9.42
C GLN A 106 7.24 -9.21 10.32
N LEU A 107 7.35 -7.99 9.79
CA LEU A 107 7.64 -6.82 10.62
C LEU A 107 6.54 -6.62 11.65
N ALA A 108 5.28 -6.46 11.25
CA ALA A 108 4.21 -6.09 12.17
C ALA A 108 3.96 -7.11 13.29
N PHE A 109 4.19 -8.39 13.01
CA PHE A 109 3.95 -9.49 13.93
C PHE A 109 5.21 -10.06 14.61
N ASP A 110 6.34 -9.34 14.57
CA ASP A 110 7.64 -9.78 15.13
C ASP A 110 8.04 -11.21 14.65
N GLY A 111 7.77 -11.49 13.36
CA GLY A 111 8.03 -12.79 12.74
C GLY A 111 7.01 -13.90 13.05
N GLU A 112 6.02 -13.67 13.91
CA GLU A 112 5.01 -14.67 14.29
C GLU A 112 3.99 -14.95 13.17
N ARG A 113 3.88 -14.05 12.19
CA ARG A 113 3.05 -14.22 10.99
C ARG A 113 3.81 -13.86 9.73
N SER A 114 3.36 -14.47 8.64
CA SER A 114 3.84 -14.29 7.29
C SER A 114 2.66 -14.28 6.32
N ILE A 115 2.96 -14.16 5.03
CA ILE A 115 1.96 -14.36 3.98
C ILE A 115 1.42 -15.80 3.92
N HIS A 116 2.10 -16.79 4.51
CA HIS A 116 1.71 -18.21 4.44
C HIS A 116 0.63 -18.60 5.46
N ASP A 117 0.41 -17.80 6.49
CA ASP A 117 -0.56 -18.03 7.55
C ASP A 117 -1.50 -16.84 7.77
N THR A 118 -1.54 -15.92 6.81
CA THR A 118 -2.46 -14.78 6.77
C THR A 118 -3.35 -14.90 5.55
N VAL A 119 -4.67 -14.68 5.70
CA VAL A 119 -5.58 -14.65 4.56
C VAL A 119 -5.29 -13.41 3.70
N VAL A 120 -4.79 -13.62 2.49
CA VAL A 120 -4.58 -12.60 1.46
C VAL A 120 -5.48 -12.89 0.28
N LEU A 121 -6.33 -11.94 -0.08
CA LEU A 121 -7.26 -12.03 -1.20
C LEU A 121 -7.04 -10.87 -2.15
N ASP A 122 -7.23 -11.08 -3.44
CA ASP A 122 -7.43 -9.97 -4.38
C ASP A 122 -8.89 -9.52 -4.33
N SER A 123 -9.16 -8.23 -4.55
CA SER A 123 -10.52 -7.72 -4.74
C SER A 123 -11.14 -8.17 -6.07
N LYS A 124 -10.30 -8.49 -7.05
CA LYS A 124 -10.67 -9.02 -8.37
C LYS A 124 -9.88 -10.32 -8.68
N PRO A 125 -10.14 -11.41 -7.96
CA PRO A 125 -9.41 -12.67 -8.14
C PRO A 125 -9.57 -13.22 -9.56
N PHE A 126 -8.50 -13.78 -10.12
CA PHE A 126 -8.40 -14.30 -11.50
C PHE A 126 -8.55 -13.25 -12.63
N ARG A 127 -8.56 -11.96 -12.31
CA ARG A 127 -8.75 -10.87 -13.28
C ARG A 127 -7.44 -10.16 -13.62
N SER A 128 -6.37 -10.88 -13.96
CA SER A 128 -5.14 -10.20 -14.40
C SER A 128 -5.36 -9.44 -15.72
N LYS A 129 -4.52 -8.46 -16.03
CA LYS A 129 -4.62 -7.69 -17.28
C LYS A 129 -4.68 -8.59 -18.52
N LYS A 130 -3.85 -9.62 -18.57
CA LYS A 130 -3.84 -10.61 -19.65
C LYS A 130 -5.10 -11.47 -19.70
N ALA A 131 -5.71 -11.79 -18.56
CA ALA A 131 -7.00 -12.48 -18.54
C ALA A 131 -8.13 -11.63 -19.13
N GLN A 132 -8.00 -10.30 -19.06
CA GLN A 132 -8.98 -9.34 -19.56
C GLN A 132 -8.70 -8.83 -20.99
N GLU A 133 -7.56 -9.17 -21.58
CA GLU A 133 -7.02 -8.53 -22.81
C GLU A 133 -8.00 -8.55 -23.99
N PHE A 134 -8.72 -9.67 -24.16
CA PHE A 134 -9.64 -9.90 -25.28
C PHE A 134 -11.12 -9.72 -24.92
N GLU A 135 -11.42 -9.20 -23.72
CA GLU A 135 -12.78 -8.97 -23.28
C GLU A 135 -13.25 -7.57 -23.67
N ASP A 136 -14.49 -7.47 -24.16
CA ASP A 136 -15.18 -6.19 -24.31
C ASP A 136 -15.50 -5.56 -22.94
N GLN A 137 -15.88 -4.29 -22.94
CA GLN A 137 -16.11 -3.53 -21.72
C GLN A 137 -17.27 -4.07 -20.86
N GLU A 138 -18.33 -4.58 -21.49
CA GLU A 138 -19.49 -5.12 -20.78
C GLU A 138 -19.12 -6.45 -20.10
N THR A 139 -18.42 -7.32 -20.82
CA THR A 139 -17.88 -8.59 -20.32
C THR A 139 -16.91 -8.35 -19.16
N LYS A 140 -16.02 -7.36 -19.26
CA LYS A 140 -15.10 -6.96 -18.18
C LYS A 140 -15.87 -6.57 -16.93
N ALA A 141 -16.80 -5.63 -17.04
CA ALA A 141 -17.61 -5.17 -15.91
C ALA A 141 -18.43 -6.30 -15.28
N ALA A 142 -19.01 -7.19 -16.08
CA ALA A 142 -19.77 -8.34 -15.58
C ALA A 142 -18.88 -9.31 -14.78
N LYS A 143 -17.70 -9.66 -15.29
CA LYS A 143 -16.78 -10.59 -14.62
C LYS A 143 -16.09 -9.96 -13.40
N ASP A 144 -15.83 -8.67 -13.43
CA ASP A 144 -15.29 -7.94 -12.27
C ASP A 144 -16.31 -7.89 -11.13
N ARG A 145 -17.61 -7.71 -11.44
CA ARG A 145 -18.68 -7.85 -10.45
C ARG A 145 -18.74 -9.25 -9.85
N LEU A 146 -18.69 -10.30 -10.68
CA LEU A 146 -18.63 -11.68 -10.18
C LEU A 146 -17.43 -11.92 -9.25
N ALA A 147 -16.28 -11.36 -9.60
CA ALA A 147 -15.06 -11.46 -8.79
C ALA A 147 -15.23 -10.75 -7.44
N HIS A 148 -15.79 -9.54 -7.46
CA HIS A 148 -16.08 -8.76 -6.27
C HIS A 148 -17.08 -9.47 -5.34
N ASP A 149 -18.19 -9.97 -5.89
CA ASP A 149 -19.24 -10.66 -5.14
C ASP A 149 -18.69 -11.91 -4.43
N ALA A 150 -17.84 -12.68 -5.11
CA ALA A 150 -17.21 -13.86 -4.52
C ALA A 150 -16.26 -13.51 -3.35
N VAL A 151 -15.57 -12.37 -3.43
CA VAL A 151 -14.72 -11.88 -2.32
C VAL A 151 -15.58 -11.42 -1.15
N GLN A 152 -16.68 -10.72 -1.39
CA GLN A 152 -17.62 -10.29 -0.35
C GLN A 152 -18.27 -11.50 0.36
N GLU A 153 -18.64 -12.54 -0.39
CA GLU A 153 -19.17 -13.78 0.16
C GLU A 153 -18.10 -14.53 0.97
N SER A 154 -16.87 -14.62 0.46
CA SER A 154 -15.72 -15.19 1.18
C SER A 154 -15.48 -14.46 2.51
N LEU A 155 -15.46 -13.13 2.52
CA LEU A 155 -15.32 -12.33 3.73
C LEU A 155 -16.48 -12.54 4.71
N SER A 156 -17.70 -12.67 4.20
CA SER A 156 -18.90 -12.96 4.99
C SER A 156 -18.83 -14.31 5.70
N LEU A 157 -18.19 -15.32 5.09
CA LEU A 157 -17.93 -16.62 5.70
C LEU A 157 -16.73 -16.60 6.66
N LEU A 158 -15.69 -15.83 6.32
CA LEU A 158 -14.47 -15.71 7.10
C LEU A 158 -14.73 -14.98 8.44
N GLN A 159 -15.46 -13.87 8.36
CA GLN A 159 -15.76 -12.93 9.44
C GLN A 159 -14.49 -12.43 10.15
N PRO A 160 -13.57 -11.77 9.44
CA PRO A 160 -12.35 -11.24 10.04
C PRO A 160 -12.66 -10.12 11.04
N LYS A 161 -11.79 -9.95 12.03
CA LYS A 161 -11.84 -8.80 12.96
C LYS A 161 -11.30 -7.55 12.29
N VAL A 162 -10.26 -7.70 11.48
CA VAL A 162 -9.60 -6.61 10.76
C VAL A 162 -9.51 -6.94 9.27
N ILE A 163 -9.85 -5.96 8.43
CA ILE A 163 -9.63 -6.01 6.99
C ILE A 163 -8.66 -4.89 6.62
N LEU A 164 -7.46 -5.26 6.19
CA LEU A 164 -6.45 -4.33 5.70
C LEU A 164 -6.54 -4.24 4.17
N VAL A 165 -6.84 -3.07 3.63
CA VAL A 165 -7.04 -2.88 2.18
C VAL A 165 -5.84 -2.16 1.56
N CYS A 166 -5.06 -2.86 0.74
CA CYS A 166 -3.84 -2.37 0.09
C CYS A 166 -4.07 -1.99 -1.37
N HIS A 167 -5.13 -1.25 -1.68
CA HIS A 167 -5.38 -0.72 -3.03
C HIS A 167 -6.25 0.55 -3.02
N CYS A 168 -6.34 1.21 -4.17
CA CYS A 168 -6.98 2.52 -4.34
C CYS A 168 -8.51 2.49 -4.49
N GLU A 169 -9.12 1.32 -4.62
CA GLU A 169 -10.56 1.20 -4.89
C GLU A 169 -11.38 1.00 -3.62
N SER A 170 -12.59 1.55 -3.62
CA SER A 170 -13.63 1.22 -2.65
C SER A 170 -14.00 -0.26 -2.76
N MET A 171 -13.98 -0.96 -1.63
CA MET A 171 -14.61 -2.29 -1.47
C MET A 171 -16.13 -2.27 -1.67
N ALA A 172 -16.72 -1.10 -1.94
CA ALA A 172 -18.09 -0.93 -2.36
C ALA A 172 -18.04 -0.58 -3.85
N GLY A 173 -18.70 -1.37 -4.69
CA GLY A 173 -18.73 -1.21 -6.16
C GLY A 173 -19.40 0.08 -6.66
N ASP A 174 -18.97 1.25 -6.19
CA ASP A 174 -19.36 2.54 -6.73
C ASP A 174 -18.61 2.78 -8.04
N ILE A 175 -19.19 2.24 -9.11
CA ILE A 175 -18.77 2.41 -10.51
C ILE A 175 -18.83 3.90 -10.97
N ASN A 176 -19.28 4.82 -10.11
CA ASN A 176 -19.60 6.21 -10.44
C ASN A 176 -18.75 7.29 -9.75
N GLN A 177 -17.70 6.95 -8.99
CA GLN A 177 -16.77 7.99 -8.50
C GLN A 177 -15.60 8.18 -9.47
N PRO A 178 -15.31 9.41 -9.92
CA PRO A 178 -14.23 9.67 -10.85
C PRO A 178 -12.86 9.33 -10.23
N ASP A 179 -12.04 8.61 -11.00
CA ASP A 179 -10.68 8.14 -10.67
C ASP A 179 -9.69 9.24 -10.21
N SER A 180 -10.04 10.52 -10.32
CA SER A 180 -9.14 11.65 -10.10
C SER A 180 -9.03 12.13 -8.63
N GLN A 181 -9.68 11.48 -7.66
CA GLN A 181 -9.60 11.85 -6.23
C GLN A 181 -9.00 10.79 -5.28
N THR A 182 -8.55 9.63 -5.77
CA THR A 182 -8.27 8.45 -4.93
C THR A 182 -6.78 8.05 -4.90
N SER A 183 -5.90 8.96 -4.46
CA SER A 183 -4.59 8.50 -3.95
C SER A 183 -4.81 7.86 -2.57
N SER A 184 -4.85 6.53 -2.51
CA SER A 184 -4.99 5.76 -1.25
C SER A 184 -3.92 6.09 -0.21
N ILE A 185 -2.78 6.64 -0.64
CA ILE A 185 -1.70 7.11 0.25
C ILE A 185 -2.20 8.16 1.25
N LYS A 186 -3.06 9.10 0.83
CA LYS A 186 -3.61 10.14 1.72
C LYS A 186 -4.45 9.55 2.86
N ARG A 187 -4.96 8.34 2.66
CA ARG A 187 -5.79 7.60 3.61
C ARG A 187 -5.03 6.48 4.31
N ALA A 188 -3.74 6.31 4.03
CA ALA A 188 -2.95 5.28 4.70
C ALA A 188 -3.03 5.47 6.22
N CYS A 189 -3.17 4.34 6.92
CA CYS A 189 -3.40 4.25 8.37
C CYS A 189 -4.75 4.80 8.86
N ASP A 190 -5.63 5.29 8.00
CA ASP A 190 -7.02 5.57 8.43
C ASP A 190 -7.67 4.27 8.90
N VAL A 191 -8.51 4.39 9.93
CA VAL A 191 -9.25 3.28 10.52
C VAL A 191 -10.74 3.59 10.46
N ARG A 192 -11.56 2.60 10.08
CA ARG A 192 -13.03 2.70 10.11
C ARG A 192 -13.65 1.47 10.73
N HIS A 193 -14.70 1.69 11.51
CA HIS A 193 -15.57 0.63 11.98
C HIS A 193 -16.66 0.41 10.95
N GLU A 194 -16.74 -0.80 10.41
CA GLU A 194 -17.68 -1.18 9.35
C GLU A 194 -18.35 -2.51 9.73
N GLN A 195 -19.36 -2.91 8.96
CA GLN A 195 -20.06 -4.18 9.15
C GLN A 195 -20.18 -4.90 7.81
N LEU A 196 -19.96 -6.21 7.83
CA LEU A 196 -20.24 -7.07 6.68
C LEU A 196 -21.77 -7.16 6.47
N ASN A 197 -22.19 -7.61 5.30
CA ASN A 197 -23.61 -7.82 4.98
C ASN A 197 -24.30 -8.82 5.93
N THR A 198 -23.51 -9.65 6.63
CA THR A 198 -23.97 -10.58 7.66
C THR A 198 -24.21 -9.91 9.03
N GLY A 199 -23.93 -8.61 9.16
CA GLY A 199 -23.96 -7.86 10.42
C GLY A 199 -22.70 -8.00 11.27
N HIS A 200 -21.73 -8.82 10.85
CA HIS A 200 -20.47 -9.00 11.57
C HIS A 200 -19.63 -7.71 11.56
N PRO A 201 -19.30 -7.12 12.72
CA PRO A 201 -18.49 -5.91 12.79
C PRO A 201 -17.03 -6.23 12.50
N TYR A 202 -16.39 -5.36 11.74
CA TYR A 202 -14.95 -5.41 11.48
C TYR A 202 -14.34 -4.02 11.47
N ILE A 203 -13.02 -3.98 11.64
CA ILE A 203 -12.25 -2.75 11.54
C ILE A 203 -11.52 -2.76 10.20
N ARG A 204 -11.78 -1.74 9.38
CA ARG A 204 -11.10 -1.51 8.12
C ARG A 204 -9.88 -0.63 8.34
N VAL A 205 -8.72 -1.09 7.92
CA VAL A 205 -7.48 -0.30 7.88
C VAL A 205 -7.14 0.00 6.43
N PHE A 206 -6.93 1.27 6.13
CA PHE A 206 -6.60 1.71 4.78
C PHE A 206 -5.09 1.71 4.55
N SER A 207 -4.70 1.16 3.41
CA SER A 207 -3.34 1.16 2.88
C SER A 207 -3.39 1.46 1.39
N PHE A 208 -2.26 1.31 0.70
CA PHE A 208 -2.12 1.58 -0.72
C PHE A 208 -1.38 0.44 -1.42
N HIS A 209 -1.47 0.42 -2.74
CA HIS A 209 -0.90 -0.67 -3.53
C HIS A 209 0.64 -0.74 -3.37
N PRO A 210 1.25 -1.91 -3.09
CA PRO A 210 2.70 -2.04 -2.90
C PRO A 210 3.53 -1.53 -4.08
N GLY A 211 2.93 -1.52 -5.28
CA GLY A 211 3.51 -0.95 -6.51
C GLY A 211 3.93 0.51 -6.40
N TYR A 212 3.35 1.30 -5.49
CA TYR A 212 3.81 2.67 -5.23
C TYR A 212 5.19 2.74 -4.57
N VAL A 213 5.72 1.63 -4.05
CA VAL A 213 7.05 1.55 -3.43
C VAL A 213 8.05 0.88 -4.36
N TYR A 214 7.75 -0.34 -4.84
CA TYR A 214 8.76 -1.12 -5.56
C TYR A 214 9.00 -0.66 -7.01
N ARG A 215 8.08 0.12 -7.60
CA ARG A 215 8.27 0.72 -8.93
C ARG A 215 9.13 1.97 -8.89
N MET A 216 9.42 2.51 -7.70
CA MET A 216 10.29 3.68 -7.56
C MET A 216 11.73 3.33 -7.89
N THR A 217 12.40 4.27 -8.54
CA THR A 217 13.78 4.15 -9.00
C THR A 217 14.76 4.32 -7.85
N LYS A 218 16.04 3.98 -8.10
CA LYS A 218 17.12 4.20 -7.13
C LYS A 218 17.37 5.68 -6.82
N TYR A 219 16.93 6.59 -7.68
CA TYR A 219 17.11 8.04 -7.54
C TYR A 219 16.10 8.63 -6.55
N GLU A 220 15.03 7.91 -6.23
CA GLU A 220 13.96 8.32 -5.31
C GLU A 220 14.10 7.61 -3.95
N LYS A 221 15.34 7.32 -3.52
CA LYS A 221 15.62 6.41 -2.39
C LYS A 221 14.91 6.79 -1.09
N TYR A 222 14.94 8.07 -0.70
CA TYR A 222 14.27 8.48 0.54
C TYR A 222 12.75 8.48 0.39
N GLU A 223 12.19 8.90 -0.75
CA GLU A 223 10.74 8.82 -0.96
C GLU A 223 10.27 7.37 -0.96
N LYS A 224 11.05 6.47 -1.55
CA LYS A 224 10.85 5.03 -1.47
C LYS A 224 10.86 4.53 -0.02
N ASN A 225 11.82 4.97 0.80
CA ASN A 225 11.87 4.62 2.21
C ASN A 225 10.67 5.18 3.00
N MET A 226 10.24 6.41 2.71
CA MET A 226 9.06 7.01 3.33
C MET A 226 7.79 6.26 2.98
N ARG A 227 7.59 5.93 1.69
CA ARG A 227 6.46 5.11 1.25
C ARG A 227 6.53 3.69 1.84
N GLN A 228 7.71 3.08 1.92
CA GLN A 228 7.87 1.78 2.58
C GLN A 228 7.51 1.87 4.07
N SER A 229 7.94 2.92 4.76
CA SER A 229 7.64 3.15 6.18
C SER A 229 6.14 3.33 6.40
N LEU A 230 5.49 4.15 5.57
CA LEU A 230 4.04 4.35 5.62
C LEU A 230 3.29 3.05 5.33
N PHE A 231 3.72 2.28 4.33
CA PHE A 231 3.13 0.97 4.02
C PHE A 231 3.24 0.02 5.22
N ASN A 232 4.43 -0.09 5.82
CA ASN A 232 4.67 -0.90 7.02
C ASN A 232 3.80 -0.45 8.21
N LEU A 233 3.64 0.86 8.41
CA LEU A 233 2.78 1.41 9.46
C LEU A 233 1.34 0.94 9.33
N THR A 234 0.80 0.77 8.11
CA THR A 234 -0.57 0.24 7.94
C THR A 234 -0.73 -1.18 8.46
N PHE A 235 0.31 -2.02 8.33
CA PHE A 235 0.32 -3.37 8.90
C PHE A 235 0.49 -3.34 10.42
N LEU A 236 1.35 -2.46 10.94
CA LEU A 236 1.53 -2.27 12.39
C LEU A 236 0.23 -1.81 13.06
N VAL A 237 -0.50 -0.86 12.45
CA VAL A 237 -1.83 -0.43 12.91
C VAL A 237 -2.80 -1.62 12.94
N ALA A 238 -2.90 -2.38 11.84
CA ALA A 238 -3.77 -3.55 11.78
C ALA A 238 -3.42 -4.60 12.86
N ALA A 239 -2.13 -4.84 13.09
CA ALA A 239 -1.65 -5.80 14.08
C ALA A 239 -1.94 -5.38 15.52
N ASN A 240 -1.73 -4.10 15.86
CA ASN A 240 -2.07 -3.56 17.17
C ASN A 240 -3.58 -3.63 17.44
N ILE A 241 -4.41 -3.30 16.45
CA ILE A 241 -5.87 -3.39 16.57
C ILE A 241 -6.32 -4.82 16.90
N LEU A 242 -5.71 -5.84 16.28
CA LEU A 242 -6.05 -7.24 16.53
C LEU A 242 -5.87 -7.66 18.00
N ILE A 243 -4.90 -7.07 18.70
CA ILE A 243 -4.64 -7.32 20.12
C ILE A 243 -5.31 -6.30 21.05
N GLY A 244 -6.16 -5.41 20.50
CA GLY A 244 -6.90 -4.42 21.27
C GLY A 244 -6.06 -3.21 21.70
N GLN A 245 -5.04 -2.87 20.92
CA GLN A 245 -4.20 -1.69 21.09
C GLN A 245 -4.40 -0.68 19.95
N GLU A 246 -4.17 0.59 20.26
CA GLU A 246 -4.14 1.70 19.30
C GLU A 246 -2.73 2.29 19.24
N ILE A 247 -2.29 2.69 18.04
CA ILE A 247 -1.08 3.49 17.87
C ILE A 247 -1.46 4.97 17.88
N ASN A 248 -1.02 5.70 18.89
CA ASN A 248 -1.27 7.13 19.06
C ASN A 248 -0.01 7.97 18.85
N GLY A 249 -0.19 9.28 18.67
CA GLY A 249 0.90 10.23 18.44
C GLY A 249 0.92 10.81 17.01
N PRO A 250 1.69 11.88 16.77
CA PRO A 250 1.72 12.59 15.50
C PRO A 250 2.49 11.82 14.41
N GLY A 251 3.24 10.77 14.75
CA GLY A 251 4.17 10.14 13.82
C GLY A 251 3.51 9.58 12.56
N ILE A 252 2.33 8.96 12.68
CA ILE A 252 1.59 8.44 11.52
C ILE A 252 1.23 9.58 10.56
N LEU A 253 0.68 10.68 11.09
CA LEU A 253 0.32 11.86 10.32
C LEU A 253 1.56 12.46 9.65
N ASN A 254 2.65 12.60 10.38
CA ASN A 254 3.88 13.21 9.89
C ASN A 254 4.52 12.40 8.75
N VAL A 255 4.56 11.06 8.87
CA VAL A 255 5.03 10.19 7.78
C VAL A 255 4.11 10.30 6.57
N ARG A 256 2.79 10.29 6.78
CA ARG A 256 1.80 10.40 5.72
C ARG A 256 1.90 11.73 4.97
N ASP A 257 1.97 12.83 5.70
CA ASP A 257 2.08 14.18 5.13
C ASP A 257 3.38 14.32 4.33
N ARG A 258 4.50 13.82 4.86
CA ARG A 258 5.78 13.78 4.12
C ARG A 258 5.70 12.97 2.82
N VAL A 259 4.99 11.84 2.81
CA VAL A 259 4.79 11.06 1.57
C VAL A 259 3.87 11.80 0.59
N VAL A 260 2.80 12.43 1.07
CA VAL A 260 1.81 13.13 0.22
C VAL A 260 2.39 14.41 -0.38
N LEU A 261 3.17 15.16 0.40
CA LEU A 261 3.79 16.41 -0.05
C LEU A 261 4.98 16.18 -1.00
N GLY A 262 5.50 14.94 -1.05
CA GLY A 262 6.74 14.65 -1.77
C GLY A 262 7.96 15.25 -1.07
N TYR A 263 9.15 14.98 -1.59
CA TYR A 263 10.39 15.52 -1.04
C TYR A 263 10.36 17.06 -1.09
N PHE A 264 10.22 17.71 0.06
CA PHE A 264 10.73 19.07 0.22
C PHE A 264 12.24 18.91 0.33
N ILE A 265 12.99 19.21 -0.74
CA ILE A 265 14.42 19.46 -0.60
C ILE A 265 14.48 20.69 0.32
N PRO A 266 14.90 20.59 1.60
CA PRO A 266 15.23 21.80 2.31
C PRO A 266 16.29 22.48 1.45
N PRO A 267 16.14 23.77 1.08
CA PRO A 267 17.21 24.45 0.37
C PRO A 267 18.50 24.20 1.16
N PRO A 268 19.64 23.95 0.49
CA PRO A 268 20.89 23.76 1.19
C PRO A 268 21.05 24.91 2.19
N PRO A 269 21.62 24.66 3.38
CA PRO A 269 21.80 25.70 4.38
C PRO A 269 22.36 26.96 3.70
N PRO A 270 21.89 28.18 4.06
CA PRO A 270 22.13 29.42 3.29
C PRO A 270 23.61 29.70 2.95
N GLU A 271 24.51 29.06 3.68
CA GLU A 271 25.96 29.09 3.52
C GLU A 271 26.47 28.40 2.25
N TYR A 272 25.68 27.51 1.62
CA TYR A 272 26.06 26.74 0.43
C TYR A 272 25.16 26.94 -0.80
N ALA A 273 24.04 27.66 -0.67
CA ALA A 273 23.11 27.89 -1.77
C ALA A 273 23.45 29.20 -2.49
N THR A 274 24.27 29.15 -3.54
CA THR A 274 24.29 30.26 -4.51
C THR A 274 23.00 30.20 -5.35
N PRO A 275 22.46 31.35 -5.79
CA PRO A 275 21.31 31.37 -6.71
C PRO A 275 21.53 30.49 -7.95
N ASP A 276 22.76 30.42 -8.44
CA ASP A 276 23.14 29.61 -9.59
C ASP A 276 23.02 28.10 -9.30
N HIS A 277 23.35 27.65 -8.09
CA HIS A 277 23.18 26.26 -7.67
C HIS A 277 21.71 25.85 -7.58
N VAL A 278 20.85 26.74 -7.08
CA VAL A 278 19.40 26.52 -7.01
C VAL A 278 18.80 26.43 -8.42
N ILE A 279 19.25 27.29 -9.34
CA ILE A 279 18.80 27.28 -10.74
C ILE A 279 19.26 26.00 -11.46
N GLU A 280 20.50 25.54 -11.26
CA GLU A 280 20.95 24.25 -11.82
C GLU A 280 20.10 23.08 -11.33
N GLN A 281 19.77 23.02 -10.04
CA GLN A 281 18.92 21.95 -9.50
C GLN A 281 17.50 22.00 -10.08
N LEU A 282 16.92 23.20 -10.23
CA LEU A 282 15.59 23.36 -10.82
C LEU A 282 15.56 23.00 -12.31
N LYS A 283 16.66 23.23 -13.05
CA LYS A 283 16.82 22.77 -14.44
C LYS A 283 16.94 21.25 -14.53
N VAL A 284 17.71 20.62 -13.65
CA VAL A 284 17.84 19.15 -13.59
C VAL A 284 16.50 18.48 -13.29
N LEU A 285 15.64 19.14 -12.53
CA LEU A 285 14.29 18.67 -12.22
C LEU A 285 13.24 19.04 -13.28
N GLU A 286 13.64 19.70 -14.38
CA GLU A 286 12.75 20.18 -15.45
C GLU A 286 11.65 21.16 -14.99
N ILE A 287 11.82 21.79 -13.83
CA ILE A 287 10.89 22.77 -13.24
C ILE A 287 11.19 24.18 -13.78
N TYR A 288 12.42 24.43 -14.24
CA TYR A 288 12.88 25.70 -14.77
C TYR A 288 13.53 25.51 -16.14
N SER A 289 13.12 26.30 -17.14
CA SER A 289 13.73 26.39 -18.46
C SER A 289 14.28 27.80 -18.69
N ASP A 290 15.45 27.92 -19.34
CA ASP A 290 16.09 29.20 -19.63
C ASP A 290 15.26 30.12 -20.55
N ASP A 291 14.23 29.55 -21.20
CA ASP A 291 13.36 30.21 -22.16
C ASP A 291 12.03 30.71 -21.54
N GLU A 292 11.72 30.35 -20.29
CA GLU A 292 10.42 30.61 -19.65
C GLU A 292 10.56 31.39 -18.33
N HIS A 293 10.84 32.70 -18.42
CA HIS A 293 10.31 33.79 -17.57
C HIS A 293 11.27 35.00 -17.53
N PRO A 294 10.98 36.07 -18.29
CA PRO A 294 11.77 37.32 -18.29
C PRO A 294 11.86 38.00 -16.91
N GLU A 295 10.87 37.78 -16.05
CA GLU A 295 10.79 38.40 -14.72
C GLU A 295 11.82 37.82 -13.74
N PHE A 296 12.18 36.55 -13.87
CA PHE A 296 13.16 35.90 -13.00
C PHE A 296 14.60 36.34 -13.33
N ARG A 297 14.89 36.59 -14.63
CA ARG A 297 16.18 37.19 -15.05
C ARG A 297 16.39 38.57 -14.45
N ARG A 298 15.37 39.43 -14.42
CA ARG A 298 15.45 40.76 -13.78
C ARG A 298 15.75 40.68 -12.30
N LEU A 299 15.17 39.71 -11.60
CA LEU A 299 15.39 39.49 -10.17
C LEU A 299 16.84 39.06 -9.88
N LEU A 300 17.41 38.19 -10.72
CA LEU A 300 18.81 37.75 -10.64
C LEU A 300 19.82 38.85 -10.97
N GLU A 301 19.55 39.67 -11.98
CA GLU A 301 20.40 40.83 -12.33
C GLU A 301 20.42 41.87 -11.20
N THR A 302 19.26 42.11 -10.57
CA THR A 302 19.14 43.01 -9.42
C THR A 302 19.97 42.50 -8.24
N TYR A 303 19.84 41.22 -7.90
CA TYR A 303 20.58 40.59 -6.79
C TYR A 303 22.11 40.56 -7.01
N ARG A 304 22.56 40.35 -8.25
CA ARG A 304 24.00 40.39 -8.61
C ARG A 304 24.58 41.81 -8.53
N SER A 305 23.77 42.82 -8.83
CA SER A 305 24.19 44.23 -8.73
C SER A 305 24.33 44.71 -7.28
N GLU A 306 23.51 44.20 -6.36
CA GLU A 306 23.52 44.56 -4.94
C GLU A 306 24.68 43.93 -4.16
N ARG A 307 25.15 42.75 -4.58
CA ARG A 307 26.32 42.07 -3.98
C ARG A 307 27.68 42.55 -4.50
N SER A 308 27.70 43.38 -5.53
CA SER A 308 28.92 43.96 -6.11
C SER A 308 29.20 45.39 -5.60
N ARG A 309 28.43 45.88 -4.63
CA ARG A 309 28.66 47.10 -3.84
C ARG A 309 29.13 46.72 -2.44
#